data_AF-A0A316G7Z4-F1
#
_entry.id   AF-A0A316G7Z4-F1
#
_cell.length_a   1.000
_cell.length_b   1.000
_cell.length_c   1.000
_cell.angle_alpha   90.00
_cell.angle_beta   90.00
_cell.angle_gamma   90.00
#
_symmetry.space_group_name_H-M   'P 1'
#
loop_
_entity.id
_entity.type
_entity.pdbx_description
1 polymer ?
#
loop_
_entity_poly.entity_id
_entity_poly.type
_entity_poly.pdbx_seq_one_letter_code
_entity_poly.pdbx_strand_id
1 'polypeptide(L)'
;MMRALAILALLTGAATAQEAIEAAPLDDGVDQPQIILLPEGSSQGQIVVREDGSEAVITSPIDGSSVAVPDVQANTIQARSAPGALLKGLDKVSGEVTDLEMKIGETAQVGRIAVTVGDCRYPEDNPAGEGYAWVKIEDPSHGTVLFQGWMIASSPALNALDHPRYDVWVIRCTTA
;
A
#
# COMPACT_ATOMS: atom_id res chain seq x y z
N MET A 1 -42.91 -66.11 6.33
CA MET A 1 -42.94 -66.66 4.96
C MET A 1 -43.40 -65.55 4.01
N MET A 2 -42.73 -65.43 2.85
CA MET A 2 -42.99 -64.51 1.71
C MET A 2 -42.98 -62.98 2.00
N ARG A 3 -41.97 -62.22 1.53
CA ARG A 3 -41.70 -61.72 0.15
C ARG A 3 -42.65 -60.60 -0.30
N ALA A 4 -42.12 -59.37 -0.36
CA ALA A 4 -42.33 -58.46 -1.49
C ALA A 4 -41.21 -57.41 -1.50
N LEU A 5 -40.26 -57.59 -2.41
CA LEU A 5 -39.27 -56.62 -2.83
C LEU A 5 -39.99 -55.56 -3.67
N ALA A 6 -39.89 -54.27 -3.32
CA ALA A 6 -40.23 -53.17 -4.20
C ALA A 6 -39.02 -52.25 -4.30
N ILE A 7 -38.24 -52.47 -5.37
CA ILE A 7 -37.14 -51.61 -5.80
C ILE A 7 -37.79 -50.41 -6.48
N LEU A 8 -37.75 -49.24 -5.84
CA LEU A 8 -38.10 -47.97 -6.48
C LEU A 8 -36.80 -47.21 -6.76
N ALA A 9 -36.27 -47.40 -7.97
CA ALA A 9 -35.24 -46.57 -8.55
C ALA A 9 -35.91 -45.31 -9.12
N LEU A 10 -35.69 -44.16 -8.49
CA LEU A 10 -36.03 -42.86 -9.08
C LEU A 10 -34.83 -41.91 -8.98
N LEU A 11 -34.16 -41.83 -10.13
CA LEU A 11 -33.71 -40.61 -10.79
C LEU A 11 -32.74 -39.71 -10.01
N THR A 12 -31.46 -39.91 -10.32
CA THR A 12 -30.40 -38.92 -10.35
C THR A 12 -30.85 -37.59 -10.95
N GLY A 13 -30.68 -36.51 -10.19
CA GLY A 13 -30.75 -35.13 -10.66
C GLY A 13 -29.87 -34.25 -9.78
N ALA A 14 -28.56 -34.25 -10.02
CA ALA A 14 -27.66 -33.26 -9.46
C ALA A 14 -27.90 -31.95 -10.22
N ALA A 15 -28.63 -31.02 -9.62
CA ALA A 15 -28.72 -29.65 -10.10
C ALA A 15 -27.47 -28.89 -9.65
N THR A 16 -26.41 -28.90 -10.46
CA THR A 16 -25.30 -27.97 -10.31
C THR A 16 -25.62 -26.72 -11.11
N ALA A 17 -26.15 -25.69 -10.44
CA ALA A 17 -26.11 -24.34 -10.98
C ALA A 17 -24.67 -23.83 -10.82
N GLN A 18 -23.85 -23.99 -11.87
CA GLN A 18 -22.58 -23.30 -12.01
C GLN A 18 -22.84 -22.01 -12.78
N GLU A 19 -23.02 -20.91 -12.06
CA GLU A 19 -22.85 -19.59 -12.65
C GLU A 19 -21.34 -19.33 -12.68
N ALA A 20 -20.73 -19.61 -13.83
CA ALA A 20 -19.35 -19.24 -14.11
C ALA A 20 -19.30 -17.72 -14.25
N ILE A 21 -18.80 -17.04 -13.22
CA ILE A 21 -18.39 -15.64 -13.30
C ILE A 21 -17.09 -15.66 -14.11
N GLU A 22 -17.20 -15.47 -15.41
CA GLU A 22 -16.03 -15.24 -16.27
C GLU A 22 -15.59 -13.79 -16.02
N ALA A 23 -14.55 -13.64 -15.21
CA ALA A 23 -13.87 -12.36 -15.06
C ALA A 23 -13.15 -12.06 -16.38
N ALA A 24 -13.79 -11.27 -17.25
CA ALA A 24 -13.09 -10.64 -18.35
C ALA A 24 -11.99 -9.73 -17.75
N PRO A 25 -10.73 -9.85 -18.20
CA PRO A 25 -9.71 -8.90 -17.80
C PRO A 25 -10.14 -7.50 -18.25
N LEU A 26 -10.08 -6.53 -17.34
CA LEU A 26 -10.08 -5.12 -17.69
C LEU A 26 -8.82 -4.90 -18.53
N ASP A 27 -9.02 -4.70 -19.83
CA ASP A 27 -7.99 -4.19 -20.73
C ASP A 27 -7.72 -2.74 -20.33
N ASP A 28 -6.81 -2.55 -19.38
CA ASP A 28 -6.24 -1.25 -19.06
C ASP A 28 -5.35 -0.86 -20.23
N GLY A 29 -5.98 -0.30 -21.27
CA GLY A 29 -5.33 0.28 -22.44
C GLY A 29 -4.46 1.48 -22.07
N VAL A 30 -3.40 1.23 -21.32
CA VAL A 30 -2.26 2.12 -21.12
C VAL A 30 -1.37 1.96 -22.35
N ASP A 31 -1.93 2.30 -23.50
CA ASP A 31 -1.19 2.47 -24.73
C ASP A 31 -0.41 3.79 -24.59
N GLN A 32 0.85 3.62 -24.17
CA GLN A 32 2.00 4.50 -24.34
C GLN A 32 1.78 6.02 -24.19
N PRO A 33 2.53 6.72 -23.30
CA PRO A 33 2.53 8.18 -23.33
C PRO A 33 3.02 8.64 -24.71
N GLN A 34 2.09 9.10 -25.54
CA GLN A 34 2.40 9.71 -26.82
C GLN A 34 3.14 11.00 -26.50
N ILE A 35 4.47 10.97 -26.61
CA ILE A 35 5.28 12.17 -26.57
C ILE A 35 4.86 13.00 -27.77
N ILE A 36 4.08 14.05 -27.54
CA ILE A 36 3.73 15.03 -28.57
C ILE A 36 5.02 15.76 -28.94
N LEU A 37 5.62 15.37 -30.06
CA LEU A 37 6.72 16.11 -30.67
C LEU A 37 6.16 17.44 -31.18
N LEU A 38 6.42 18.52 -30.44
CA LEU A 38 6.22 19.88 -30.91
C LEU A 38 7.23 20.18 -32.03
N PRO A 39 6.85 20.96 -33.07
CA PRO A 39 7.73 21.26 -34.20
C PRO A 39 9.01 21.99 -33.77
N GLU A 40 10.11 21.66 -34.45
CA GLU A 40 11.51 22.02 -34.17
C GLU A 40 11.85 23.52 -34.33
N GLY A 41 11.15 24.39 -33.59
CA GLY A 41 11.33 25.84 -33.69
C GLY A 41 11.17 26.61 -32.38
N SER A 42 11.00 25.95 -31.23
CA SER A 42 10.99 26.64 -29.94
C SER A 42 12.42 26.75 -29.38
N SER A 43 12.93 27.97 -29.28
CA SER A 43 14.13 28.31 -28.50
C SER A 43 13.89 28.22 -26.99
N GLN A 44 13.44 27.07 -26.52
CA GLN A 44 13.22 26.76 -25.10
C GLN A 44 14.15 25.60 -24.73
N GLY A 45 14.94 25.80 -23.66
CA GLY A 45 16.04 24.93 -23.25
C GLY A 45 15.73 23.44 -23.36
N GLN A 46 16.47 22.75 -24.23
CA GLN A 46 16.33 21.33 -24.47
C GLN A 46 17.09 20.54 -23.39
N ILE A 47 16.40 19.63 -22.71
CA ILE A 47 17.05 18.55 -21.95
C ILE A 47 17.63 17.60 -23.01
N VAL A 48 18.94 17.68 -23.24
CA VAL A 48 19.66 16.80 -24.16
C VAL A 48 20.08 15.53 -23.41
N VAL A 49 19.27 14.49 -23.47
CA VAL A 49 19.67 13.14 -23.06
C VAL A 49 20.49 12.55 -24.20
N ARG A 50 21.80 12.35 -24.00
CA ARG A 50 22.65 11.65 -24.98
C ARG A 50 22.42 10.14 -24.84
N GLU A 51 22.11 9.47 -25.95
CA GLU A 51 21.85 8.01 -26.00
C GLU A 51 23.11 7.14 -25.78
N ASP A 52 24.27 7.74 -25.53
CA ASP A 52 25.56 7.07 -25.39
C ASP A 52 25.90 6.64 -23.95
N GLY A 53 24.99 6.83 -23.00
CA GLY A 53 25.22 6.50 -21.58
C GLY A 53 26.23 7.44 -20.90
N SER A 54 26.54 8.59 -21.50
CA SER A 54 27.28 9.66 -20.81
C SER A 54 26.34 10.45 -19.88
N GLU A 55 26.89 10.93 -18.77
CA GLU A 55 26.19 11.63 -17.67
C GLU A 55 25.11 12.58 -18.17
N ALA A 56 23.90 12.52 -17.60
CA ALA A 56 22.84 13.44 -17.97
C ALA A 56 23.28 14.87 -17.64
N VAL A 57 23.34 15.75 -18.63
CA VAL A 57 23.79 17.13 -18.45
C VAL A 57 22.59 18.06 -18.50
N ILE A 58 22.31 18.77 -17.40
CA ILE A 58 21.33 19.86 -17.41
C ILE A 58 22.05 21.12 -17.86
N THR A 59 21.64 21.65 -19.01
CA THR A 59 22.15 22.92 -19.54
C THR A 59 21.17 24.04 -19.24
N SER A 60 21.65 25.10 -18.60
CA SER A 60 20.88 26.29 -18.29
C SER A 60 20.53 27.06 -19.58
N PRO A 61 19.26 27.46 -19.77
CA PRO A 61 18.84 28.21 -20.96
C PRO A 61 19.24 29.70 -20.93
N ILE A 62 19.69 30.22 -19.79
CA ILE A 62 19.97 31.65 -19.63
C ILE A 62 21.43 31.97 -20.01
N ASP A 63 22.35 31.10 -19.61
CA ASP A 63 23.80 31.32 -19.72
C ASP A 63 24.55 30.15 -20.36
N GLY A 64 23.85 29.07 -20.73
CA GLY A 64 24.47 27.88 -21.34
C GLY A 64 25.35 27.08 -20.36
N SER A 65 25.35 27.41 -19.08
CA SER A 65 26.09 26.68 -18.06
C SER A 65 25.54 25.26 -17.92
N SER A 66 26.43 24.28 -17.91
CA SER A 66 26.07 22.87 -17.84
C SER A 66 26.48 22.26 -16.50
N VAL A 67 25.57 21.53 -15.85
CA VAL A 67 25.84 20.73 -14.65
C VAL A 67 25.66 19.26 -14.99
N ALA A 68 26.69 18.45 -14.71
CA ALA A 68 26.58 17.00 -14.75
C ALA A 68 25.67 16.55 -13.61
N VAL A 69 24.60 15.84 -13.95
CA VAL A 69 23.74 15.19 -12.96
C VAL A 69 24.36 13.83 -12.68
N PRO A 70 24.68 13.51 -11.42
CA PRO A 70 25.13 12.17 -11.09
C PRO A 70 24.04 11.17 -11.46
N ASP A 71 24.45 10.04 -12.04
CA ASP A 71 23.58 8.89 -12.23
C ASP A 71 23.12 8.40 -10.85
N VAL A 72 21.89 8.76 -10.47
CA VAL A 72 21.27 8.22 -9.27
C VAL A 72 20.84 6.81 -9.62
N GLN A 73 21.72 5.83 -9.39
CA GLN A 73 21.36 4.43 -9.48
C GLN A 73 20.19 4.17 -8.54
N ALA A 74 19.02 3.89 -9.10
CA ALA A 74 17.84 3.54 -8.34
C ALA A 74 18.10 2.17 -7.69
N ASN A 75 18.51 2.15 -6.43
CA ASN A 75 18.55 0.92 -5.66
C ASN A 75 17.11 0.42 -5.48
N THR A 76 16.76 -0.65 -6.18
CA THR A 76 15.39 -1.18 -6.14
C THR A 76 15.26 -2.08 -4.93
N ILE A 77 14.84 -1.50 -3.80
CA ILE A 77 14.51 -2.28 -2.61
C ILE A 77 13.15 -2.95 -2.80
N GLN A 78 13.12 -4.29 -2.78
CA GLN A 78 11.88 -5.05 -2.87
C GLN A 78 11.15 -5.03 -1.52
N ALA A 79 9.89 -4.62 -1.54
CA ALA A 79 9.01 -4.67 -0.37
C ALA A 79 8.22 -5.99 -0.37
N ARG A 80 8.15 -6.65 0.78
CA ARG A 80 7.41 -7.88 1.01
C ARG A 80 6.25 -7.64 1.96
N SER A 81 5.14 -8.33 1.72
CA SER A 81 3.98 -8.30 2.61
C SER A 81 4.22 -9.08 3.89
N ALA A 82 3.64 -8.60 4.98
CA ALA A 82 3.66 -9.21 6.30
C ALA A 82 2.24 -9.59 6.76
N PRO A 83 2.09 -10.64 7.59
CA PRO A 83 0.81 -11.04 8.17
C PRO A 83 0.24 -10.06 9.21
N GLY A 84 1.01 -9.08 9.67
CA GLY A 84 0.58 -8.14 10.70
C GLY A 84 1.54 -6.98 10.90
N ALA A 85 1.22 -6.16 11.90
CA ALA A 85 2.00 -5.00 12.30
C ALA A 85 2.03 -4.85 13.82
N LEU A 86 3.13 -4.31 14.33
CA LEU A 86 3.21 -3.78 15.68
C LEU A 86 3.07 -2.25 15.61
N LEU A 87 2.07 -1.72 16.30
CA LEU A 87 1.85 -0.29 16.47
C LEU A 87 1.97 0.10 17.95
N LYS A 88 2.18 1.39 18.20
CA LYS A 88 2.02 2.00 19.52
C LYS A 88 0.87 2.99 19.48
N GLY A 89 0.05 2.96 20.52
CA GLY A 89 -0.90 4.00 20.84
C GLY A 89 -0.42 4.83 22.03
N LEU A 90 -0.64 6.13 22.01
CA LEU A 90 -0.35 7.06 23.11
C LEU A 90 -1.62 7.83 23.47
N ASP A 91 -1.97 7.85 24.75
CA ASP A 91 -2.86 8.87 25.30
C ASP A 91 -2.01 10.07 25.74
N LYS A 92 -2.05 11.17 24.97
CA LYS A 92 -1.25 12.38 25.22
C LYS A 92 -1.61 13.10 26.53
N VAL A 93 -2.77 12.80 27.11
CA VAL A 93 -3.22 13.40 28.37
C VAL A 93 -2.66 12.64 29.58
N SER A 94 -2.68 11.30 29.55
CA SER A 94 -2.14 10.48 30.64
C SER A 94 -0.66 10.12 30.48
N GLY A 95 -0.13 10.18 29.26
CA GLY A 95 1.20 9.69 28.90
C GLY A 95 1.28 8.17 28.77
N GLU A 96 0.15 7.45 28.84
CA GLU A 96 0.12 5.99 28.73
C GLU A 96 0.40 5.55 27.28
N VAL A 97 1.34 4.62 27.13
CA VAL A 97 1.70 4.01 25.85
C VAL A 97 1.29 2.55 25.85
N THR A 98 0.62 2.10 24.80
CA THR A 98 0.15 0.72 24.64
C THR A 98 0.68 0.13 23.34
N ASP A 99 1.14 -1.12 23.42
CA ASP A 99 1.56 -1.90 22.25
C ASP A 99 0.37 -2.62 21.64
N LEU A 100 0.27 -2.57 20.31
CA LEU A 100 -0.81 -3.14 19.51
C LEU A 100 -0.17 -4.09 18.50
N GLU A 101 -0.04 -5.36 18.87
CA GLU A 101 0.37 -6.40 17.94
C GLU A 101 -0.87 -6.96 17.25
N MET A 102 -1.01 -6.68 15.96
CA MET A 102 -2.26 -6.88 15.22
C MET A 102 -2.00 -7.59 13.89
N LYS A 103 -2.92 -8.49 13.52
CA LYS A 103 -2.94 -9.10 12.19
C LYS A 103 -3.55 -8.17 11.15
N ILE A 104 -3.26 -8.39 9.88
CA ILE A 104 -3.96 -7.69 8.80
C ILE A 104 -5.47 -7.95 8.89
N GLY A 105 -6.27 -6.88 8.82
CA GLY A 105 -7.71 -6.86 8.97
C GLY A 105 -8.20 -6.77 10.43
N GLU A 106 -7.31 -6.90 11.41
CA GLU A 106 -7.67 -6.80 12.82
C GLU A 106 -7.96 -5.36 13.23
N THR A 107 -8.85 -5.18 14.21
CA THR A 107 -9.17 -3.89 14.81
C THR A 107 -8.99 -3.94 16.32
N ALA A 108 -8.24 -2.98 16.87
CA ALA A 108 -7.98 -2.84 18.29
C ALA A 108 -8.40 -1.46 18.80
N GLN A 109 -8.77 -1.38 20.08
CA GLN A 109 -9.18 -0.13 20.72
C GLN A 109 -8.01 0.55 21.43
N VAL A 110 -7.85 1.85 21.20
CA VAL A 110 -6.95 2.72 21.96
C VAL A 110 -7.78 3.82 22.61
N GLY A 111 -8.10 3.65 23.89
CA GLY A 111 -9.02 4.55 24.59
C GLY A 111 -10.39 4.61 23.89
N ARG A 112 -10.67 5.72 23.20
CA ARG A 112 -11.94 5.95 22.47
C ARG A 112 -11.84 5.80 20.96
N ILE A 113 -10.66 5.56 20.40
CA ILE A 113 -10.48 5.36 18.95
C ILE A 113 -10.33 3.88 18.62
N ALA A 114 -10.79 3.49 17.44
CA ALA A 114 -10.60 2.17 16.86
C ALA A 114 -9.50 2.24 15.81
N VAL A 115 -8.51 1.35 15.88
CA VAL A 115 -7.38 1.25 14.96
C VAL A 115 -7.51 -0.04 14.18
N THR A 116 -7.45 0.01 12.86
CA THR A 116 -7.47 -1.17 11.97
C THR A 116 -6.21 -1.20 11.11
N VAL A 117 -5.55 -2.36 11.03
CA VAL A 117 -4.40 -2.57 10.14
C VAL A 117 -4.90 -3.18 8.82
N GLY A 118 -4.68 -2.50 7.69
CA GLY A 118 -5.16 -2.97 6.38
C GLY A 118 -4.11 -3.64 5.52
N ASP A 119 -2.85 -3.22 5.61
CA ASP A 119 -1.71 -3.86 4.94
C ASP A 119 -0.43 -3.53 5.73
N CYS A 120 0.59 -4.38 5.63
CA CYS A 120 1.92 -4.10 6.16
C CYS A 120 2.97 -4.67 5.23
N ARG A 121 3.93 -3.84 4.84
CA ARG A 121 5.04 -4.20 3.96
C ARG A 121 6.37 -3.78 4.57
N TYR A 122 7.40 -4.57 4.32
CA TYR A 122 8.75 -4.30 4.82
C TYR A 122 9.78 -4.54 3.72
N PRO A 123 10.90 -3.81 3.71
CA PRO A 123 11.98 -4.06 2.76
C PRO A 123 12.74 -5.35 3.11
N GLU A 124 13.09 -6.16 2.11
CA GLU A 124 13.76 -7.46 2.34
C GLU A 124 15.09 -7.38 3.09
N ASP A 125 15.84 -6.29 2.88
CA ASP A 125 17.15 -6.05 3.48
C ASP A 125 17.05 -5.53 4.92
N ASN A 126 15.89 -5.03 5.34
CA ASN A 126 15.65 -4.53 6.71
C ASN A 126 14.23 -4.83 7.23
N PRO A 127 13.87 -6.12 7.42
CA PRO A 127 12.53 -6.52 7.83
C PRO A 127 12.14 -6.09 9.25
N ALA A 128 13.13 -5.86 10.12
CA ALA A 128 12.89 -5.52 11.53
C ALA A 128 12.99 -4.00 11.82
N GLY A 129 13.71 -3.25 10.98
CA GLY A 129 14.00 -1.84 11.21
C GLY A 129 13.23 -0.87 10.34
N GLU A 130 12.44 -1.37 9.38
CA GLU A 130 11.56 -0.52 8.57
C GLU A 130 10.22 -1.24 8.31
N GLY A 131 9.16 -0.44 8.18
CA GLY A 131 7.83 -0.95 7.91
C GLY A 131 6.92 0.12 7.36
N TYR A 132 6.14 -0.25 6.36
CA TYR A 132 5.12 0.56 5.73
C TYR A 132 3.79 -0.09 6.03
N ALA A 133 2.97 0.50 6.89
CA ALA A 133 1.66 -0.06 7.21
C ALA A 133 0.55 0.89 6.79
N TRP A 134 -0.47 0.35 6.13
CA TRP A 134 -1.70 1.07 5.92
C TRP A 134 -2.59 0.90 7.15
N VAL A 135 -3.01 2.02 7.72
CA VAL A 135 -3.78 2.06 8.96
C VAL A 135 -5.01 2.92 8.74
N LYS A 136 -6.15 2.46 9.27
CA LYS A 136 -7.38 3.23 9.38
C LYS A 136 -7.70 3.45 10.85
N ILE A 137 -8.01 4.68 11.23
CA ILE A 137 -8.35 5.05 12.60
C ILE A 137 -9.68 5.80 12.58
N GLU A 138 -10.61 5.41 13.42
CA GLU A 138 -11.96 5.96 13.48
C GLU A 138 -12.44 6.22 14.90
N ASP A 139 -13.34 7.19 15.08
CA ASP A 139 -14.13 7.35 16.30
C ASP A 139 -15.42 6.53 16.16
N PRO A 140 -15.55 5.38 16.84
CA PRO A 140 -16.72 4.53 16.75
C PRO A 140 -17.99 5.18 17.33
N SER A 141 -17.87 6.24 18.15
CA SER A 141 -19.01 6.96 18.72
C SER A 141 -19.69 7.84 17.68
N HIS A 142 -18.92 8.37 16.74
CA HIS A 142 -19.37 9.32 15.72
C HIS A 142 -19.31 8.75 14.30
N GLY A 143 -18.76 7.54 14.12
CA GLY A 143 -18.55 6.91 12.80
C GLY A 143 -17.62 7.72 11.89
N THR A 144 -16.75 8.55 12.47
CA THR A 144 -15.88 9.46 11.71
C THR A 144 -14.50 8.84 11.56
N VAL A 145 -13.99 8.79 10.34
CA VAL A 145 -12.61 8.41 10.07
C VAL A 145 -11.69 9.58 10.45
N LEU A 146 -10.80 9.33 11.40
CA LEU A 146 -9.83 10.30 11.93
C LEU A 146 -8.52 10.28 11.14
N PHE A 147 -8.13 9.10 10.65
CA PHE A 147 -6.96 8.91 9.80
C PHE A 147 -7.15 7.68 8.91
N GLN A 148 -6.64 7.76 7.68
CA GLN A 148 -6.57 6.62 6.78
C GLN A 148 -5.41 6.80 5.81
N GLY A 149 -4.41 5.92 5.88
CA GLY A 149 -3.27 6.03 4.99
C GLY A 149 -2.09 5.18 5.40
N TRP A 150 -1.01 5.31 4.62
CA TRP A 150 0.27 4.65 4.88
C TRP A 150 1.09 5.42 5.91
N MET A 151 1.58 4.71 6.93
CA MET A 151 2.56 5.19 7.88
C MET A 151 3.90 4.49 7.65
N ILE A 152 4.99 5.21 7.92
CA ILE A 152 6.37 4.73 7.77
C ILE A 152 6.95 4.60 9.19
N ALA A 153 7.42 3.42 9.55
CA ALA A 153 7.91 3.14 10.90
C ALA A 153 9.09 4.03 11.28
N SER A 154 10.04 4.27 10.37
CA SER A 154 11.18 5.15 10.61
C SER A 154 10.83 6.64 10.64
N SER A 155 9.70 7.04 10.03
CA SER A 155 9.29 8.44 9.88
C SER A 155 7.78 8.65 10.07
N PRO A 156 7.20 8.35 11.24
CA PRO A 156 5.75 8.44 11.43
C PRO A 156 5.19 9.86 11.22
N ALA A 157 6.02 10.88 11.47
CA ALA A 157 5.66 12.29 11.32
C ALA A 157 5.32 12.69 9.86
N LEU A 158 5.72 11.91 8.85
CA LEU A 158 5.41 12.20 7.45
C LEU A 158 3.93 12.01 7.10
N ASN A 159 3.22 11.16 7.86
CA ASN A 159 1.79 10.96 7.70
C ASN A 159 1.17 10.55 9.05
N ALA A 160 1.15 11.51 9.97
CA ALA A 160 0.75 11.28 11.36
C ALA A 160 -0.77 11.39 11.57
N LEU A 161 -1.25 10.74 12.63
CA LEU A 161 -2.61 10.96 13.14
C LEU A 161 -2.70 12.35 13.80
N ASP A 162 -3.54 13.23 13.27
CA ASP A 162 -3.85 14.52 13.90
C ASP A 162 -5.12 14.41 14.74
N HIS A 163 -4.98 13.91 15.96
CA HIS A 163 -6.08 13.81 16.92
C HIS A 163 -5.69 14.46 18.26
N PRO A 164 -6.57 15.23 18.94
CA PRO A 164 -6.17 16.04 20.10
C PRO A 164 -5.68 15.23 21.31
N ARG A 165 -6.22 14.03 21.54
CA ARG A 165 -5.88 13.19 22.71
C ARG A 165 -4.98 12.01 22.38
N TYR A 166 -5.35 11.19 21.41
CA TYR A 166 -4.59 10.02 21.02
C TYR A 166 -3.57 10.31 19.91
N ASP A 167 -2.49 9.54 19.90
CA ASP A 167 -1.56 9.40 18.77
C ASP A 167 -1.33 7.90 18.54
N VAL A 168 -1.12 7.50 17.28
CA VAL A 168 -0.87 6.10 16.91
C VAL A 168 0.18 6.08 15.80
N TRP A 169 1.19 5.23 15.95
CA TRP A 169 2.23 5.06 14.94
C TRP A 169 2.69 3.62 14.80
N VAL A 170 3.20 3.30 13.62
CA VAL A 170 3.75 1.98 13.29
C VAL A 170 5.16 1.86 13.87
N ILE A 171 5.47 0.67 14.41
CA ILE A 171 6.81 0.32 14.91
C ILE A 171 7.55 -0.57 13.92
N ARG A 172 6.88 -1.60 13.40
CA ARG A 172 7.39 -2.55 12.39
C ARG A 172 6.28 -3.44 11.88
N CYS A 173 6.54 -4.17 10.80
CA CYS A 173 5.71 -5.30 10.41
C CYS A 173 6.06 -6.58 11.20
N THR A 174 5.08 -7.46 11.40
CA THR A 174 5.28 -8.77 12.02
C THR A 174 5.58 -9.79 10.92
N THR A 175 6.77 -10.41 10.94
CA THR A 175 7.25 -11.25 9.83
C THR A 175 7.20 -12.77 10.10
N ALA A 176 6.77 -13.21 11.30
CA ALA A 176 6.72 -14.62 11.70
C ALA A 176 5.60 -14.87 12.71
#